data_AF-A0A9E3DS92-F1
#
_entry.id   AF-A0A9E3DS92-F1
#
_cell.length_a   1.000
_cell.length_b   1.000
_cell.length_c   1.000
_cell.angle_alpha   90.00
_cell.angle_beta   90.00
_cell.angle_gamma   90.00
#
_symmetry.space_group_name_H-M   'P 1'
#
loop_
_entity.id
_entity.type
_entity.pdbx_description
1 polymer ?
#
loop_
_entity_poly.entity_id
_entity_poly.type
_entity_poly.pdbx_seq_one_letter_code
_entity_poly.pdbx_strand_id
1 'polypeptide(L)'
;MLDLAGWRHIIDEHPELEPHREATLSAVAEPDHRGSDPRPGRERYWRHGLGPSRRLMVVVDYESVPARVVTAYGNRKDLPGWTP
;
A
#
# COMPACT_ATOMS: atom_id res chain seq x y z
N MET A 1 6.76 2.09 -11.74
CA MET A 1 7.19 2.80 -10.53
C MET A 1 6.02 3.67 -10.09
N LEU A 2 5.61 3.63 -8.82
CA LEU A 2 4.55 4.51 -8.31
C LEU A 2 5.18 5.87 -8.03
N ASP A 3 5.10 6.79 -9.00
CA ASP A 3 5.70 8.13 -8.91
C ASP A 3 4.69 9.16 -8.36
N LEU A 4 5.12 10.43 -8.27
CA LEU A 4 4.27 11.55 -7.83
C LEU A 4 2.99 11.72 -8.68
N ALA A 5 3.02 11.37 -9.98
CA ALA A 5 1.84 11.41 -10.84
C ALA A 5 0.88 10.24 -10.54
N GLY A 6 1.43 9.08 -10.19
CA GLY A 6 0.75 7.97 -9.53
C GLY A 6 0.27 8.28 -8.11
N TRP A 7 0.57 9.44 -7.52
CA TRP A 7 -0.04 9.83 -6.24
C TRP A 7 -1.27 10.71 -6.40
N ARG A 8 -1.30 11.56 -7.42
CA ARG A 8 -2.37 12.57 -7.58
C ARG A 8 -3.76 11.94 -7.78
N HIS A 9 -3.84 10.87 -8.56
CA HIS A 9 -5.11 10.16 -8.77
C HIS A 9 -5.65 9.50 -7.50
N ILE A 10 -4.78 9.15 -6.54
CA ILE A 10 -5.18 8.60 -5.25
C ILE A 10 -5.94 9.67 -4.46
N ILE A 11 -5.53 10.94 -4.53
CA ILE A 11 -6.24 12.00 -3.81
C ILE A 11 -7.61 12.29 -4.42
N ASP A 12 -7.72 12.19 -5.75
CA ASP A 12 -8.98 12.44 -6.45
C ASP A 12 -10.01 11.34 -6.21
N GLU A 13 -9.60 10.07 -6.12
CA GLU A 13 -10.48 8.91 -5.90
C GLU A 13 -10.59 8.48 -4.42
N HIS A 14 -9.54 8.72 -3.63
CA HIS A 14 -9.35 8.28 -2.24
C HIS A 14 -8.73 9.38 -1.35
N PRO A 15 -9.42 10.53 -1.16
CA PRO A 15 -8.90 11.65 -0.38
C PRO A 15 -8.58 11.28 1.08
N GLU A 16 -9.21 10.22 1.61
CA GLU A 16 -8.92 9.68 2.93
C GLU A 16 -7.47 9.19 3.12
N LEU A 17 -6.75 8.93 2.03
CA LEU A 17 -5.35 8.48 2.06
C LEU A 17 -4.33 9.62 2.10
N GLU A 18 -4.76 10.88 1.90
CA GLU A 18 -3.88 12.06 1.89
C GLU A 18 -3.02 12.18 3.15
N PRO A 19 -3.58 12.07 4.39
CA PRO A 19 -2.79 12.21 5.61
C PRO A 19 -1.80 11.06 5.83
N HIS A 20 -1.94 9.97 5.07
CA HIS A 20 -1.14 8.75 5.17
C HIS A 20 -0.21 8.57 3.97
N ARG A 21 0.02 9.63 3.20
CA ARG A 21 0.84 9.62 1.99
C ARG A 21 2.23 9.03 2.18
N GLU A 22 2.99 9.56 3.12
CA GLU A 22 4.37 9.14 3.33
C GLU A 22 4.45 7.68 3.77
N ALA A 23 3.57 7.25 4.67
CA ALA A 23 3.50 5.86 5.11
C ALA A 23 3.13 4.92 3.96
N THR A 24 2.17 5.30 3.12
CA THR A 24 1.75 4.51 1.95
C THR A 24 2.87 4.36 0.94
N LEU A 25 3.55 5.46 0.59
CA LEU A 25 4.68 5.42 -0.33
C LEU A 25 5.85 4.61 0.24
N SER A 26 6.15 4.77 1.53
CA SER A 26 7.17 4.01 2.25
C SER A 26 6.89 2.50 2.23
N ALA A 27 5.64 2.08 2.42
CA ALA A 27 5.27 0.67 2.35
C ALA A 27 5.44 0.06 0.94
N VAL A 28 5.24 0.84 -0.12
CA VAL A 28 5.45 0.38 -1.51
C VAL A 28 6.94 0.38 -1.87
N ALA A 29 7.70 1.38 -1.40
CA ALA A 29 9.11 1.54 -1.76
C ALA A 29 10.02 0.52 -1.06
N GLU A 30 9.78 0.25 0.23
CA GLU A 30 10.58 -0.71 1.00
C GLU A 30 9.63 -1.62 1.82
N PRO A 31 8.94 -2.55 1.16
CA PRO A 31 8.08 -3.50 1.85
C PRO A 31 8.91 -4.53 2.63
N ASP A 32 8.43 -4.92 3.80
CA ASP A 32 8.93 -6.10 4.50
C ASP A 32 8.45 -7.39 3.81
N HIS A 33 7.29 -7.34 3.15
CA HIS A 33 6.77 -8.45 2.36
C HIS A 33 6.03 -7.97 1.11
N ARG A 34 6.17 -8.71 0.01
CA ARG A 34 5.43 -8.51 -1.25
C ARG A 34 4.74 -9.80 -1.65
N GLY A 35 3.54 -9.69 -2.17
CA GLY A 35 2.74 -10.84 -2.58
C GLY A 35 1.70 -10.50 -3.65
N SER A 36 1.18 -11.53 -4.31
CA SER A 36 0.11 -11.38 -5.29
C SER A 36 -1.21 -11.04 -4.62
N ASP A 37 -2.00 -10.16 -5.23
CA ASP A 37 -3.42 -10.04 -4.91
C ASP A 37 -4.23 -11.13 -5.66
N PRO A 38 -5.36 -11.61 -5.12
CA PRO A 38 -6.26 -12.51 -5.85
C PRO A 38 -6.79 -11.91 -7.16
N ARG A 39 -6.85 -10.57 -7.28
CA ARG A 39 -7.17 -9.90 -8.53
C ARG A 39 -5.90 -9.78 -9.40
N PRO A 40 -5.96 -10.20 -10.67
CA PRO A 40 -4.85 -10.02 -11.62
C PRO A 40 -4.38 -8.57 -11.71
N GLY A 41 -3.09 -8.40 -12.03
CA GLY A 41 -2.48 -7.07 -12.21
C GLY A 41 -2.33 -6.26 -10.92
N ARG A 42 -2.67 -6.84 -9.76
CA ARG A 42 -2.51 -6.21 -8.45
C ARG A 42 -1.50 -6.93 -7.59
N GLU A 43 -0.83 -6.14 -6.77
CA GLU A 43 0.15 -6.62 -5.82
C GLU A 43 -0.07 -5.99 -4.45
N ARG A 44 0.31 -6.75 -3.43
CA ARG A 44 0.20 -6.36 -2.04
C ARG A 44 1.58 -6.14 -1.46
N TYR A 45 1.70 -5.05 -0.73
CA TYR A 45 2.91 -4.57 -0.07
C TYR A 45 2.61 -4.45 1.41
N TRP A 46 3.39 -5.10 2.25
CA TRP A 46 3.25 -5.02 3.70
C TRP A 46 4.51 -4.40 4.30
N ARG A 47 4.32 -3.46 5.23
CA ARG A 47 5.41 -2.86 6.01
C ARG A 47 5.02 -2.69 7.47
N HIS A 48 5.95 -3.00 8.36
CA HIS A 48 5.86 -2.87 9.81
C HIS A 48 6.41 -1.53 10.28
N GLY A 49 6.11 -1.18 11.53
CA GLY A 49 6.65 0.02 12.18
C GLY A 49 6.09 1.34 11.67
N LEU A 50 5.15 1.32 10.72
CA LEU A 50 4.50 2.54 10.22
C LEU A 50 3.29 2.95 11.07
N GLY A 51 3.41 4.12 11.70
CA GLY A 51 2.34 4.76 12.47
C GLY A 51 1.91 3.98 13.74
N PRO A 52 0.85 4.44 14.44
CA PRO A 52 0.35 3.81 15.65
C PRO A 52 -0.22 2.39 15.42
N SER A 53 -0.46 2.04 14.16
CA SER A 53 -0.99 0.76 13.71
C SER A 53 0.04 -0.37 13.73
N ARG A 54 1.35 -0.07 13.70
CA ARG A 54 2.47 -1.02 13.65
C ARG A 54 2.57 -1.91 12.39
N ARG A 55 1.51 -2.06 11.58
CA ARG A 55 1.58 -2.64 10.22
C ARG A 55 0.69 -1.87 9.26
N LEU A 56 1.16 -1.72 8.02
CA LEU A 56 0.44 -1.15 6.89
C LEU A 56 0.48 -2.13 5.72
N MET A 57 -0.68 -2.42 5.14
CA MET A 57 -0.81 -3.12 3.86
C MET A 57 -1.24 -2.13 2.79
N VAL A 58 -0.54 -2.10 1.67
CA VAL A 58 -0.87 -1.29 0.50
C VAL A 58 -1.11 -2.21 -0.68
N VAL A 59 -2.18 -1.97 -1.45
CA VAL A 59 -2.46 -2.67 -2.70
C VAL A 59 -2.24 -1.73 -3.85
N VAL A 60 -1.37 -2.13 -4.78
CA VAL A 60 -1.08 -1.39 -6.00
C VAL A 60 -1.64 -2.14 -7.20
N ASP A 61 -2.36 -1.43 -8.05
CA ASP A 61 -2.89 -1.87 -9.32
C ASP A 61 -1.98 -1.37 -10.45
N TYR A 62 -1.41 -2.30 -11.21
CA TYR A 62 -0.49 -2.01 -12.32
C TYR A 62 -1.16 -2.08 -13.69
N GLU A 63 -2.45 -2.43 -13.77
CA GLU A 63 -3.17 -2.46 -15.06
C GLU A 63 -3.51 -1.05 -15.55
N SER A 64 -3.49 -0.08 -14.65
CA SER A 64 -3.61 1.34 -14.96
C SER A 64 -2.24 1.98 -15.22
N VAL A 65 -2.20 2.96 -16.13
CA VAL A 65 -1.04 3.82 -16.35
C VAL A 65 -1.39 5.26 -15.95
N PRO A 66 -0.74 5.85 -14.92
CA PRO A 66 0.24 5.23 -14.03
C PRO A 66 -0.39 4.21 -13.06
N ALA A 67 0.45 3.36 -12.47
CA ALA A 67 0.05 2.40 -11.45
C ALA A 67 -0.61 3.11 -10.25
N ARG A 68 -1.60 2.45 -9.64
CA ARG A 68 -2.52 3.08 -8.69
C ARG A 68 -2.55 2.40 -7.34
N VAL A 69 -2.55 3.16 -6.24
CA VAL A 69 -2.88 2.59 -4.94
C VAL A 69 -4.39 2.53 -4.82
N VAL A 70 -4.92 1.33 -4.66
CA VAL A 70 -6.37 1.07 -4.57
C VAL A 70 -6.82 0.73 -3.15
N THR A 71 -5.87 0.51 -2.24
CA THR A 71 -6.13 0.22 -0.82
C THR A 71 -4.90 0.56 0.01
N ALA A 72 -5.09 1.24 1.14
CA ALA A 72 -4.12 1.29 2.22
C ALA A 72 -4.84 0.93 3.54
N TYR A 73 -4.37 -0.11 4.20
CA TYR A 73 -5.03 -0.68 5.36
C TYR A 73 -4.03 -0.83 6.51
N GLY A 74 -4.21 -0.02 7.55
CA GLY A 74 -3.46 -0.14 8.80
C GLY A 74 -4.06 -1.24 9.67
N ASN A 75 -3.24 -2.18 10.13
CA ASN A 75 -3.68 -3.26 11.02
C ASN A 75 -2.78 -3.36 12.26
N ARG A 76 -3.39 -3.46 13.44
CA ARG A 76 -2.69 -3.66 14.72
C ARG A 76 -2.43 -5.12 15.06
N LYS A 77 -3.10 -6.06 14.39
CA LYS A 77 -2.91 -7.49 14.62
C LYS A 77 -1.94 -8.08 13.61
N ASP A 78 -1.02 -8.91 14.09
CA ASP A 78 -0.24 -9.79 13.24
C ASP A 78 -1.17 -10.77 12.52
N LEU A 79 -0.91 -11.07 11.24
CA LEU A 79 -1.63 -12.13 10.54
C LEU A 79 -1.27 -13.48 11.18
N PRO A 80 -2.24 -14.38 11.44
CA PRO A 80 -1.92 -15.73 11.89
C PRO A 80 -1.03 -16.42 10.86
N GLY A 81 0.16 -16.89 11.28
CA GLY A 81 1.06 -17.68 10.45
C GLY A 81 2.12 -16.92 9.64
N TRP A 82 2.29 -15.61 9.86
CA TRP A 82 3.40 -14.85 9.26
C TRP A 82 4.57 -14.72 10.25
N THR A 83 5.73 -15.28 9.90
CA THR A 83 6.99 -15.16 10.66
C THR A 83 7.92 -14.20 9.91
N PRO A 84 8.52 -13.20 10.59
CA PRO A 84 9.52 -12.32 9.99
C PRO A 84 10.77 -13.07 9.51
#